data_AF-A0A1H8I450-F1
#
_entry.id   AF-A0A1H8I450-F1
#
_cell.length_a   1.000
_cell.length_b   1.000
_cell.length_c   1.000
_cell.angle_alpha   90.00
_cell.angle_beta   90.00
_cell.angle_gamma   90.00
#
_symmetry.space_group_name_H-M   'P 1'
#
loop_
_entity.id
_entity.type
_entity.pdbx_description
1 polymer ?
#
loop_
_entity_poly.entity_id
_entity_poly.type
_entity_poly.pdbx_seq_one_letter_code
_entity_poly.pdbx_strand_id
1 'polypeptide(L)'
;MIGDIVRYNFFTLDDADKETYALDYAIVLDKDEENDIIKILPFTSRYNKDSIENFCIGDIPGFVEIKNEGYVNNKQYVHFDKIMDVNPEELYPVHHQDVYGRIARNDSGNPINVKLADEQLDRVVNRYGIYEAGEEKNIINLLAKADAKYVINTEDNDIEKLREVCNKEMDKYREYNFSDKKVIVFFVDGDRYSIVMEATNNDDLECRNQDLKKVFN
;
A
#
# COMPACT_ATOMS: atom_id res chain seq x y z
N MET A 1 -13.11 -6.94 -13.93
CA MET A 1 -12.19 -5.84 -14.24
C MET A 1 -11.36 -5.52 -13.01
N ILE A 2 -11.95 -5.47 -11.81
CA ILE A 2 -11.18 -5.53 -10.56
C ILE A 2 -10.24 -6.74 -10.61
N GLY A 3 -8.96 -6.51 -10.29
CA GLY A 3 -7.88 -7.48 -10.36
C GLY A 3 -7.29 -7.69 -11.77
N ASP A 4 -7.88 -7.12 -12.82
CA ASP A 4 -7.33 -7.21 -14.18
C ASP A 4 -6.01 -6.42 -14.27
N ILE A 5 -5.07 -6.97 -15.03
CA ILE A 5 -3.80 -6.31 -15.34
C ILE A 5 -3.95 -5.50 -16.62
N VAL A 6 -3.59 -4.23 -16.53
CA VAL A 6 -3.68 -3.25 -17.61
C VAL A 6 -2.32 -2.61 -17.83
N ARG A 7 -2.08 -2.16 -19.06
CA ARG A 7 -0.99 -1.27 -19.41
C ARG A 7 -1.51 0.16 -19.39
N TYR A 8 -0.71 1.04 -18.80
CA TYR A 8 -0.96 2.48 -18.72
C TYR A 8 0.31 3.23 -19.08
N ASN A 9 0.18 4.40 -19.71
CA ASN A 9 1.33 5.21 -20.11
C ASN A 9 1.71 6.20 -19.01
N PHE A 10 2.50 5.77 -18.03
CA PHE A 10 2.93 6.64 -16.94
C PHE A 10 3.85 7.80 -17.39
N PHE A 11 4.42 7.72 -18.60
CA PHE A 11 5.25 8.78 -19.17
C PHE A 11 4.46 10.05 -19.51
N THR A 12 3.14 9.98 -19.65
CA THR A 12 2.30 11.15 -19.97
C THR A 12 1.84 11.92 -18.75
N LEU A 13 2.25 11.52 -17.55
CA LEU A 13 1.92 12.22 -16.32
C LEU A 13 2.80 13.47 -16.17
N ASP A 14 2.16 14.63 -15.98
CA ASP A 14 2.85 15.86 -15.63
C ASP A 14 3.44 15.72 -14.20
N ASP A 15 4.70 16.11 -14.03
CA ASP A 15 5.41 16.15 -12.74
C ASP A 15 5.59 14.81 -11.98
N ALA A 16 5.47 13.66 -12.66
CA ALA A 16 5.80 12.37 -12.06
C ALA A 16 7.31 12.21 -11.80
N ASP A 17 7.67 11.37 -10.82
CA ASP A 17 9.06 11.05 -10.54
C ASP A 17 9.65 10.03 -11.54
N LYS A 18 10.99 9.90 -11.54
CA LYS A 18 11.70 8.98 -12.45
C LYS A 18 11.32 7.51 -12.26
N GLU A 19 10.87 7.12 -11.08
CA GLU A 19 10.45 5.76 -10.80
C GLU A 19 9.09 5.50 -11.44
N THR A 20 8.14 6.44 -11.28
CA THR A 20 6.82 6.40 -11.92
C THR A 20 6.92 6.37 -13.45
N TYR A 21 7.80 7.17 -14.06
CA TYR A 21 8.02 7.13 -15.52
C TYR A 21 8.55 5.80 -16.05
N ALA A 22 9.08 4.94 -15.19
CA ALA A 22 9.59 3.62 -15.56
C ALA A 22 8.57 2.49 -15.35
N LEU A 23 7.32 2.83 -14.99
CA LEU A 23 6.22 1.89 -14.85
C LEU A 23 5.49 1.75 -16.19
N ASP A 24 4.97 0.56 -16.43
CA ASP A 24 4.24 0.23 -17.66
C ASP A 24 2.90 -0.47 -17.38
N TYR A 25 2.71 -1.01 -16.18
CA TYR A 25 1.59 -1.89 -15.84
C TYR A 25 0.96 -1.54 -14.51
N ALA A 26 -0.33 -1.82 -14.40
CA ALA A 26 -1.11 -1.61 -13.19
C ALA A 26 -2.18 -2.69 -13.00
N ILE A 27 -2.66 -2.80 -11.76
CA ILE A 27 -3.81 -3.61 -11.37
C ILE A 27 -5.01 -2.67 -11.25
N VAL A 28 -6.15 -3.04 -11.83
CA VAL A 28 -7.41 -2.31 -11.59
C VAL A 28 -7.92 -2.64 -10.19
N LEU A 29 -8.03 -1.64 -9.32
CA LEU A 29 -8.51 -1.81 -7.94
C LEU A 29 -10.00 -1.55 -7.80
N ASP A 30 -10.52 -0.53 -8.49
CA ASP A 30 -11.89 -0.09 -8.35
C ASP A 30 -12.38 0.58 -9.64
N LYS A 31 -13.71 0.69 -9.79
CA LYS A 31 -14.36 1.39 -10.89
C LYS A 31 -15.50 2.24 -10.34
N ASP A 32 -15.36 3.54 -10.52
CA ASP A 32 -16.44 4.50 -10.30
C ASP A 32 -17.26 4.61 -11.60
N GLU A 33 -18.39 3.92 -11.65
CA GLU A 33 -19.27 3.93 -12.83
C GLU A 33 -20.02 5.25 -13.01
N GLU A 34 -20.18 6.05 -11.95
CA GLU A 34 -20.90 7.33 -12.03
C GLU A 34 -20.03 8.40 -12.69
N ASN A 35 -18.73 8.40 -12.38
CA ASN A 35 -17.77 9.37 -12.88
C ASN A 35 -16.93 8.87 -14.07
N ASP A 36 -17.14 7.62 -14.50
CA ASP A 36 -16.38 6.93 -15.56
C ASP A 36 -14.86 6.94 -15.29
N ILE A 37 -14.49 6.63 -14.05
CA ILE A 37 -13.11 6.64 -13.56
C ILE A 37 -12.73 5.22 -13.11
N ILE A 38 -11.48 4.83 -13.39
CA ILE A 38 -10.89 3.57 -12.92
C ILE A 38 -9.72 3.87 -12.02
N LYS A 39 -9.75 3.30 -10.81
CA LYS A 39 -8.63 3.33 -9.88
C LYS A 39 -7.63 2.24 -10.22
N ILE A 40 -6.37 2.61 -10.43
CA ILE A 40 -5.29 1.69 -10.78
C ILE A 40 -4.16 1.72 -9.74
N LEU A 41 -3.55 0.55 -9.53
CA LEU A 41 -2.39 0.33 -8.68
C LEU A 41 -1.19 -0.09 -9.54
N PRO A 42 -0.20 0.79 -9.72
CA PRO A 42 1.01 0.45 -10.48
C PRO A 42 1.84 -0.63 -9.79
N PHE A 43 2.55 -1.42 -10.59
CA PHE A 43 3.48 -2.43 -10.09
C PHE A 43 4.74 -2.55 -10.96
N THR A 44 5.79 -3.14 -10.40
CA THR A 44 7.09 -3.32 -11.03
C THR A 44 7.77 -4.62 -10.64
N SER A 45 8.69 -5.10 -11.48
CA SER A 45 9.58 -6.22 -11.14
C SER A 45 10.85 -5.80 -10.41
N ARG A 46 11.03 -4.49 -10.16
CA ARG A 46 12.13 -3.99 -9.33
C ARG A 46 11.91 -4.42 -7.88
N TYR A 47 12.97 -4.93 -7.26
CA TYR A 47 12.91 -5.32 -5.86
C TYR A 47 12.59 -4.11 -4.98
N ASN A 48 11.57 -4.25 -4.14
CA ASN A 48 11.22 -3.31 -3.11
C ASN A 48 11.13 -4.01 -1.74
N LYS A 49 11.54 -3.30 -0.69
CA LYS A 49 11.53 -3.84 0.66
C LYS A 49 10.11 -3.79 1.21
N ASP A 50 9.57 -4.96 1.59
CA ASP A 50 8.22 -5.09 2.14
C ASP A 50 7.94 -4.05 3.25
N SER A 51 6.85 -3.30 3.06
CA SER A 51 6.35 -2.24 3.91
C SER A 51 4.82 -2.14 3.77
N ILE A 52 4.22 -1.15 4.43
CA ILE A 52 2.79 -0.86 4.26
C ILE A 52 2.52 -0.29 2.86
N GLU A 53 3.41 0.57 2.37
CA GLU A 53 3.26 1.31 1.11
C GLU A 53 3.62 0.45 -0.11
N ASN A 54 4.51 -0.54 0.05
CA ASN A 54 4.94 -1.39 -1.05
C ASN A 54 5.26 -2.81 -0.59
N PHE A 55 4.90 -3.80 -1.41
CA PHE A 55 5.16 -5.20 -1.09
C PHE A 55 5.16 -6.12 -2.31
N CYS A 56 5.79 -7.28 -2.17
CA CYS A 56 5.81 -8.33 -3.19
C CYS A 56 4.47 -9.07 -3.25
N ILE A 57 3.79 -9.02 -4.39
CA ILE A 57 2.60 -9.83 -4.69
C ILE A 57 2.94 -11.18 -5.34
N GLY A 58 4.21 -11.37 -5.72
CA GLY A 58 4.70 -12.62 -6.31
C GLY A 58 4.57 -12.64 -7.83
N ASP A 59 4.59 -13.83 -8.42
CA ASP A 59 4.40 -14.00 -9.86
C ASP A 59 2.90 -13.89 -10.18
N ILE A 60 2.53 -13.12 -11.20
CA ILE A 60 1.12 -12.97 -11.61
C ILE A 60 0.79 -14.05 -12.65
N PRO A 61 -0.23 -14.90 -12.46
CA PRO A 61 -0.56 -15.96 -13.40
C PRO A 61 -0.84 -15.46 -14.81
N GLY A 62 -0.17 -16.03 -15.81
CA GLY A 62 -0.33 -15.65 -17.22
C GLY A 62 0.29 -14.32 -17.61
N PHE A 63 0.92 -13.61 -16.67
CA PHE A 63 1.67 -12.38 -16.93
C PHE A 63 3.12 -12.70 -17.30
N VAL A 64 3.61 -12.03 -18.33
CA VAL A 64 5.03 -12.04 -18.71
C VAL A 64 5.44 -10.62 -19.09
N GLU A 65 6.59 -10.18 -18.60
CA GLU A 65 7.18 -8.91 -19.00
C GLU A 65 7.98 -9.10 -20.28
N ILE A 66 7.88 -8.11 -21.18
CA ILE A 66 8.71 -8.04 -22.38
C ILE A 66 9.99 -7.28 -22.01
N LYS A 67 11.12 -7.98 -21.96
CA LYS A 67 12.45 -7.39 -21.81
C LYS A 67 13.26 -7.60 -23.08
N ASN A 68 14.39 -6.91 -23.22
CA ASN A 68 15.23 -6.89 -24.44
C ASN A 68 15.56 -8.29 -25.00
N GLU A 69 15.57 -9.34 -24.16
CA GLU A 69 15.95 -10.71 -24.53
C GLU A 69 14.78 -11.71 -24.56
N GLY A 70 13.54 -11.26 -24.33
CA GLY A 70 12.35 -12.11 -24.42
C GLY A 70 11.32 -11.88 -23.32
N TYR A 71 10.52 -12.93 -23.08
CA TYR A 71 9.42 -12.93 -22.11
C TYR A 71 9.90 -13.52 -20.79
N VAL A 72 9.85 -12.71 -19.73
CA VAL A 72 10.30 -13.14 -18.40
C VAL A 72 9.16 -13.12 -17.40
N ASN A 73 9.16 -14.12 -16.52
CA ASN A 73 8.30 -14.16 -15.36
C ASN A 73 9.11 -13.69 -14.16
N ASN A 74 8.71 -12.57 -13.56
CA ASN A 74 9.32 -12.05 -12.34
C ASN A 74 8.26 -11.85 -11.27
N LYS A 75 8.73 -11.85 -10.03
CA LYS A 75 7.96 -11.37 -8.91
C LYS A 75 7.65 -9.89 -9.10
N GLN A 76 6.41 -9.54 -8.87
CA GLN A 76 5.91 -8.18 -8.97
C GLN A 76 5.75 -7.56 -7.58
N TYR A 77 5.99 -6.26 -7.53
CA TYR A 77 5.91 -5.42 -6.35
C TYR A 77 4.94 -4.28 -6.63
N VAL A 78 3.99 -4.06 -5.75
CA VAL A 78 3.02 -2.96 -5.85
C VAL A 78 3.46 -1.76 -5.03
N HIS A 79 2.98 -0.57 -5.40
CA HIS A 79 3.27 0.70 -4.74
C HIS A 79 1.98 1.49 -4.51
N PHE A 80 1.47 1.47 -3.28
CA PHE A 80 0.22 2.13 -2.92
C PHE A 80 0.31 3.66 -2.97
N ASP A 81 1.49 4.23 -2.75
CA ASP A 81 1.76 5.67 -2.92
C ASP A 81 1.63 6.15 -4.37
N LYS A 82 1.56 5.21 -5.33
CA LYS A 82 1.39 5.48 -6.76
C LYS A 82 -0.02 5.22 -7.27
N ILE A 83 -0.97 4.91 -6.38
CA ILE A 83 -2.37 4.70 -6.78
C ILE A 83 -2.91 5.98 -7.38
N MET A 84 -3.69 5.82 -8.45
CA MET A 84 -4.28 6.94 -9.14
C MET A 84 -5.57 6.55 -9.85
N ASP A 85 -6.34 7.59 -10.15
CA ASP A 85 -7.59 7.52 -10.88
C ASP A 85 -7.35 7.95 -12.33
N VAL A 86 -7.79 7.13 -13.29
CA VAL A 86 -7.56 7.33 -14.73
C VAL A 86 -8.82 7.08 -15.55
N ASN A 87 -8.82 7.58 -16.78
CA ASN A 87 -9.91 7.33 -17.73
C ASN A 87 -9.82 5.90 -18.30
N PRO A 88 -10.95 5.18 -18.47
CA PRO A 88 -10.96 3.84 -19.05
C PRO A 88 -10.34 3.74 -20.45
N GLU A 89 -10.45 4.81 -21.24
CA GLU A 89 -9.90 4.86 -22.60
C GLU A 89 -8.36 4.84 -22.64
N GLU A 90 -7.70 5.17 -21.53
CA GLU A 90 -6.24 5.17 -21.40
C GLU A 90 -5.68 3.78 -21.03
N LEU A 91 -6.56 2.83 -20.73
CA LEU A 91 -6.19 1.50 -20.25
C LEU A 91 -6.19 0.47 -21.38
N TYR A 92 -5.07 -0.22 -21.53
CA TYR A 92 -4.93 -1.32 -22.49
C TYR A 92 -4.90 -2.67 -21.75
N PRO A 93 -5.80 -3.63 -22.06
CA PRO A 93 -5.79 -4.91 -21.38
C PRO A 93 -4.51 -5.69 -21.69
N VAL A 94 -3.94 -6.32 -20.67
CA VAL A 94 -2.85 -7.29 -20.84
C VAL A 94 -3.46 -8.69 -21.01
N HIS A 95 -3.01 -9.43 -22.01
CA HIS A 95 -3.52 -10.78 -22.29
C HIS A 95 -2.52 -11.85 -21.90
N HIS A 96 -3.04 -13.01 -21.46
CA HIS A 96 -2.26 -14.20 -21.12
C HIS A 96 -1.32 -14.55 -22.26
N GLN A 97 -0.04 -14.67 -21.95
CA GLN A 97 0.99 -15.01 -22.93
C GLN A 97 1.89 -16.14 -22.40
N ASP A 98 2.33 -17.01 -23.30
CA ASP A 98 3.40 -17.96 -23.00
C ASP A 98 4.79 -17.31 -23.14
N VAL A 99 5.83 -18.05 -22.78
CA VAL A 99 7.23 -17.58 -22.89
C VAL A 99 7.72 -17.37 -24.32
N TYR A 100 6.89 -17.67 -25.32
CA TYR A 100 7.14 -17.42 -26.74
C TYR A 100 6.26 -16.27 -27.30
N GLY A 101 5.51 -15.57 -26.43
CA GLY A 101 4.66 -14.44 -26.81
C GLY A 101 3.32 -14.81 -27.42
N ARG A 102 2.90 -16.08 -27.35
CA ARG A 102 1.62 -16.51 -27.91
C ARG A 102 0.48 -16.19 -26.96
N ILE A 103 -0.51 -15.46 -27.48
CA ILE A 103 -1.69 -15.07 -26.70
C ILE A 103 -2.63 -16.26 -26.52
N ALA A 104 -2.94 -16.59 -25.27
CA ALA A 104 -3.95 -17.59 -24.94
C ALA A 104 -5.36 -17.06 -25.26
N ARG A 105 -6.22 -17.94 -25.78
CA ARG A 105 -7.59 -17.61 -26.19
C ARG A 105 -8.57 -18.55 -25.51
N ASN A 106 -9.76 -18.04 -25.20
CA ASN A 106 -10.86 -18.83 -24.67
C ASN A 106 -11.55 -19.65 -25.78
N ASP A 107 -12.56 -20.44 -25.41
CA ASP A 107 -13.29 -21.30 -26.34
C ASP A 107 -14.00 -20.54 -27.48
N SER A 108 -14.27 -19.25 -27.27
CA SER A 108 -14.85 -18.35 -28.29
C SER A 108 -13.77 -17.71 -29.19
N GLY A 109 -12.50 -18.03 -28.98
CA GLY A 109 -11.37 -17.46 -29.73
C GLY A 109 -10.94 -16.07 -29.26
N ASN A 110 -11.51 -15.54 -28.19
CA ASN A 110 -11.14 -14.22 -27.66
C ASN A 110 -9.90 -14.30 -26.76
N PRO A 111 -8.99 -13.31 -26.79
CA PRO A 111 -7.87 -13.22 -25.86
C PRO A 111 -8.32 -13.29 -24.41
N ILE A 112 -7.58 -14.03 -23.58
CA ILE A 112 -7.83 -14.11 -22.14
C ILE A 112 -7.05 -12.98 -21.45
N ASN A 113 -7.74 -12.10 -20.72
CA ASN A 113 -7.09 -11.03 -19.95
C ASN A 113 -6.35 -11.62 -18.74
N VAL A 114 -5.18 -11.06 -18.45
CA VAL A 114 -4.42 -11.35 -17.23
C VAL A 114 -5.12 -10.73 -16.04
N LYS A 115 -5.19 -11.48 -14.95
CA LYS A 115 -5.74 -11.03 -13.67
C LYS A 115 -4.89 -11.56 -12.52
N LEU A 116 -4.93 -10.86 -11.39
CA LEU A 116 -4.46 -11.41 -10.12
C LEU A 116 -5.23 -12.70 -9.79
N ALA A 117 -4.55 -13.67 -9.17
CA ALA A 117 -5.24 -14.75 -8.48
C ALA A 117 -6.03 -14.18 -7.29
N ASP A 118 -7.11 -14.86 -6.89
CA ASP A 118 -7.98 -14.41 -5.79
C ASP A 118 -7.19 -14.14 -4.51
N GLU A 119 -6.26 -15.01 -4.12
CA GLU A 119 -5.40 -14.82 -2.95
C GLU A 119 -4.48 -13.58 -3.05
N GLN A 120 -4.03 -13.25 -4.26
CA GLN A 120 -3.21 -12.05 -4.51
C GLN A 120 -4.08 -10.79 -4.41
N LEU A 121 -5.28 -10.83 -4.98
CA LEU A 121 -6.24 -9.73 -4.94
C LEU A 121 -6.68 -9.45 -3.50
N ASP A 122 -7.07 -10.48 -2.75
CA ASP A 122 -7.45 -10.35 -1.34
C ASP A 122 -6.32 -9.73 -0.51
N ARG A 123 -5.07 -10.14 -0.76
CA ARG A 123 -3.91 -9.56 -0.07
C ARG A 123 -3.71 -8.09 -0.43
N VAL A 124 -3.89 -7.72 -1.70
CA VAL A 124 -3.82 -6.32 -2.16
C VAL A 124 -4.91 -5.48 -1.52
N VAL A 125 -6.18 -5.91 -1.59
CA VAL A 125 -7.32 -5.17 -1.03
C VAL A 125 -7.19 -5.00 0.48
N ASN A 126 -6.85 -6.07 1.21
CA ASN A 126 -6.68 -5.99 2.66
C ASN A 126 -5.55 -5.02 3.06
N ARG A 127 -4.40 -5.08 2.39
CA ARG A 127 -3.29 -4.16 2.67
C ARG A 127 -3.58 -2.74 2.22
N TYR A 128 -4.32 -2.56 1.12
CA TYR A 128 -4.73 -1.25 0.64
C TYR A 128 -5.69 -0.59 1.63
N GLY A 129 -6.64 -1.34 2.21
CA GLY A 129 -7.50 -0.84 3.29
C GLY A 129 -6.72 -0.38 4.51
N ILE A 130 -5.62 -1.07 4.87
CA ILE A 130 -4.71 -0.64 5.95
C ILE A 130 -3.96 0.64 5.57
N TYR A 131 -3.47 0.73 4.32
CA TYR A 131 -2.76 1.89 3.78
C TYR A 131 -3.67 3.13 3.71
N GLU A 132 -4.86 3.02 3.12
CA GLU A 132 -5.85 4.12 3.02
C GLU A 132 -6.33 4.58 4.39
N ALA A 133 -6.53 3.63 5.31
CA ALA A 133 -6.85 4.01 6.66
C ALA A 133 -5.72 4.83 7.30
N GLY A 134 -4.46 4.69 6.83
CA GLY A 134 -3.23 5.20 7.44
C GLY A 134 -2.25 5.94 6.52
N GLU A 135 -2.69 6.96 5.78
CA GLU A 135 -1.96 8.23 5.91
C GLU A 135 -2.27 8.76 7.30
N GLU A 136 -1.47 8.34 8.28
CA GLU A 136 -1.64 8.77 9.66
C GLU A 136 -1.28 10.24 9.75
N LYS A 137 -2.26 11.11 9.49
CA LYS A 137 -2.09 12.54 9.65
C LYS A 137 -1.68 12.84 11.07
N ASN A 138 -2.15 12.10 12.06
CA ASN A 138 -1.84 12.36 13.45
C ASN A 138 -1.38 11.09 14.19
N ILE A 139 -0.70 11.31 15.32
CA ILE A 139 -0.12 10.22 16.09
C ILE A 139 -1.19 9.30 16.70
N ILE A 140 -2.39 9.80 17.02
CA ILE A 140 -3.44 8.95 17.62
C ILE A 140 -3.88 7.84 16.67
N ASN A 141 -3.99 8.12 15.37
CA ASN A 141 -4.37 7.10 14.40
C ASN A 141 -3.24 6.09 14.19
N LEU A 142 -1.97 6.54 14.13
CA LEU A 142 -0.80 5.67 14.06
C LEU A 142 -0.74 4.70 15.25
N LEU A 143 -1.02 5.21 16.46
CA LEU A 143 -1.11 4.39 17.67
C LEU A 143 -2.28 3.42 17.60
N ALA A 144 -3.43 3.83 17.06
CA ALA A 144 -4.62 2.98 16.95
C ALA A 144 -4.39 1.74 16.07
N LYS A 145 -3.47 1.83 15.10
CA LYS A 145 -3.09 0.72 14.20
C LYS A 145 -1.85 -0.06 14.62
N ALA A 146 -1.11 0.42 15.61
CA ALA A 146 0.04 -0.32 16.14
C ALA A 146 -0.40 -1.71 16.65
N ASP A 147 0.50 -2.68 16.49
CA ASP A 147 0.36 -4.04 17.01
C ASP A 147 -0.12 -4.00 18.47
N ALA A 148 -1.16 -4.78 18.79
CA ALA A 148 -1.86 -4.77 20.07
C ALA A 148 -0.93 -5.00 21.28
N LYS A 149 0.22 -5.64 21.07
CA LYS A 149 1.21 -5.88 22.12
C LYS A 149 1.85 -4.60 22.65
N TYR A 150 1.89 -3.53 21.85
CA TYR A 150 2.52 -2.27 22.23
C TYR A 150 1.50 -1.36 22.93
N VAL A 151 1.77 -1.08 24.21
CA VAL A 151 0.92 -0.23 25.05
C VAL A 151 1.68 1.03 25.45
N ILE A 152 0.98 2.17 25.55
CA ILE A 152 1.57 3.44 25.95
C ILE A 152 2.10 3.34 27.39
N ASN A 153 3.39 3.63 27.58
CA ASN A 153 3.94 3.82 28.91
C ASN A 153 3.60 5.24 29.39
N THR A 154 2.77 5.39 30.42
CA THR A 154 2.37 6.73 30.92
C THR A 154 3.42 7.40 31.80
N GLU A 155 4.45 6.69 32.25
CA GLU A 155 5.55 7.22 33.07
C GLU A 155 6.67 7.83 32.21
N ASP A 156 7.00 7.19 31.08
CA ASP A 156 8.06 7.63 30.16
C ASP A 156 7.60 8.70 29.16
N ASN A 157 6.29 8.98 29.11
CA ASN A 157 5.71 9.92 28.17
C ASN A 157 5.12 11.14 28.88
N ASP A 158 5.35 12.32 28.30
CA ASP A 158 4.68 13.56 28.71
C ASP A 158 3.25 13.57 28.13
N ILE A 159 2.31 12.91 28.83
CA ILE A 159 0.94 12.72 28.36
C ILE A 159 0.20 14.05 28.19
N GLU A 160 0.45 15.04 29.06
CA GLU A 160 -0.18 16.36 28.95
C GLU A 160 0.21 17.03 27.63
N LYS A 161 1.51 17.08 27.34
CA LYS A 161 2.00 17.66 26.07
C LYS A 161 1.55 16.86 24.86
N LEU A 162 1.51 15.53 24.97
CA LEU A 162 1.07 14.68 23.87
C LEU A 162 -0.42 14.87 23.56
N ARG A 163 -1.29 15.07 24.55
CA ARG A 163 -2.72 15.37 24.33
C ARG A 163 -2.96 16.62 23.49
N GLU A 164 -2.10 17.64 23.61
CA GLU A 164 -2.20 18.88 22.83
C GLU A 164 -1.88 18.68 21.35
N VAL A 165 -1.05 17.67 21.02
CA VAL A 165 -0.58 17.43 19.66
C VAL A 165 -1.09 16.14 19.05
N CYS A 166 -1.75 15.27 19.83
CA CYS A 166 -2.00 13.89 19.38
C CYS A 166 -2.98 13.78 18.21
N ASN A 167 -3.84 14.79 18.07
CA ASN A 167 -4.82 14.91 17.00
C ASN A 167 -4.36 15.82 15.85
N LYS A 168 -3.23 16.52 16.01
CA LYS A 168 -2.69 17.44 14.99
C LYS A 168 -1.97 16.68 13.88
N GLU A 169 -1.95 17.30 12.70
CA GLU A 169 -1.22 16.77 11.56
C GLU A 169 0.29 16.73 11.83
N MET A 170 0.94 15.62 11.50
CA MET A 170 2.36 15.37 11.65
C MET A 170 3.07 15.76 10.36
N ASP A 171 4.13 16.55 10.47
CA ASP A 171 4.97 16.91 9.33
C ASP A 171 5.73 15.69 8.79
N LYS A 172 6.13 14.79 9.71
CA LYS A 172 6.83 13.52 9.44
C LYS A 172 6.94 12.72 10.74
N TYR A 173 7.16 11.42 10.62
CA TYR A 173 7.49 10.58 11.76
C TYR A 173 8.49 9.47 11.41
N ARG A 174 9.01 8.80 12.44
CA ARG A 174 9.87 7.62 12.32
C ARG A 174 9.69 6.69 13.51
N GLU A 175 9.61 5.40 13.22
CA GLU A 175 9.50 4.35 14.23
C GLU A 175 10.83 3.64 14.48
N TYR A 176 11.07 3.32 15.74
CA TYR A 176 12.22 2.56 16.22
C TYR A 176 11.71 1.38 17.05
N ASN A 177 11.94 0.17 16.59
CA ASN A 177 11.52 -1.05 17.27
C ASN A 177 12.70 -1.66 18.02
N PHE A 178 12.56 -1.81 19.33
CA PHE A 178 13.47 -2.50 20.23
C PHE A 178 12.81 -3.79 20.72
N SER A 179 13.57 -4.66 21.39
CA SER A 179 13.12 -5.98 21.84
C SER A 179 11.90 -5.90 22.78
N ASP A 180 11.89 -4.91 23.66
CA ASP A 180 10.94 -4.71 24.75
C ASP A 180 10.09 -3.44 24.60
N LYS A 181 10.42 -2.58 23.63
CA LYS A 181 9.75 -1.29 23.45
C LYS A 181 9.72 -0.82 22.00
N LYS A 182 8.81 0.09 21.69
CA LYS A 182 8.71 0.78 20.42
C LYS A 182 8.70 2.28 20.68
N VAL A 183 9.52 3.03 19.96
CA VAL A 183 9.60 4.49 20.07
C VAL A 183 9.19 5.11 18.76
N ILE A 184 8.24 6.03 18.80
CA ILE A 184 7.82 6.83 17.65
C ILE A 184 8.34 8.24 17.87
N VAL A 185 9.12 8.77 16.93
CA VAL A 185 9.55 10.17 16.90
C VAL A 185 8.76 10.87 15.81
N PHE A 186 8.07 11.95 16.13
CA PHE A 186 7.21 12.67 15.18
C PHE A 186 7.38 14.18 15.32
N PHE A 187 6.95 14.92 14.31
CA PHE A 187 7.06 16.38 14.25
C PHE A 187 5.70 16.99 14.00
N VAL A 188 5.38 18.06 14.72
CA VAL A 188 4.14 18.83 14.57
C VAL A 188 4.51 20.30 14.67
N ASP A 189 4.07 21.11 13.71
CA ASP A 189 4.37 22.55 13.66
C ASP A 189 5.90 22.84 13.73
N GLY A 190 6.74 21.94 13.20
CA GLY A 190 8.20 22.03 13.24
C GLY A 190 8.86 21.59 14.56
N ASP A 191 8.09 21.34 15.62
CA ASP A 191 8.57 20.85 16.91
C ASP A 191 8.64 19.33 16.95
N ARG A 192 9.63 18.80 17.67
CA ARG A 192 9.87 17.35 17.79
C ARG A 192 9.23 16.78 19.05
N TYR A 193 8.56 15.64 18.88
CA TYR A 193 7.91 14.87 19.93
C TYR A 193 8.33 13.39 19.85
N SER A 194 8.07 12.65 20.92
CA SER A 194 8.25 11.20 20.93
C SER A 194 7.25 10.49 21.83
N ILE A 195 6.87 9.28 21.44
CA ILE A 195 6.07 8.35 22.24
C ILE A 195 6.83 7.04 22.42
N VAL A 196 6.89 6.57 23.65
CA VAL A 196 7.42 5.27 24.04
C VAL A 196 6.25 4.32 24.32
N MET A 197 6.29 3.14 23.71
CA MET A 197 5.37 2.05 23.99
C MET A 197 6.15 0.83 24.49
N GLU A 198 5.59 0.10 25.44
CA GLU A 198 6.16 -1.13 25.98
C GLU A 198 5.49 -2.34 25.36
N ALA A 199 6.29 -3.38 25.11
CA ALA A 199 5.78 -4.66 24.67
C ALA A 199 5.16 -5.42 25.84
N THR A 200 3.94 -5.89 25.62
CA THR A 200 3.17 -6.72 26.56
C THR A 200 2.79 -8.03 25.88
N ASN A 201 2.08 -8.91 26.59
CA ASN A 201 1.48 -10.12 26.00
C ASN A 201 0.07 -9.87 25.46
N ASN A 202 -0.34 -8.61 25.27
CA ASN A 202 -1.67 -8.28 24.77
C ASN A 202 -1.78 -8.55 23.27
N ASP A 203 -2.81 -9.27 22.86
CA ASP A 203 -3.18 -9.53 21.47
C ASP A 203 -4.54 -8.94 21.09
N ASP A 204 -5.26 -8.34 22.04
CA ASP A 204 -6.56 -7.70 21.84
C ASP A 204 -6.40 -6.22 21.45
N LEU A 205 -6.47 -5.99 20.14
CA LEU A 205 -6.38 -4.67 19.52
C LEU A 205 -7.53 -3.73 19.96
N GLU A 206 -8.73 -4.26 20.13
CA GLU A 206 -9.92 -3.46 20.47
C GLU A 206 -9.82 -2.96 21.91
N CYS A 207 -9.51 -3.85 22.84
CA CYS A 207 -9.28 -3.51 24.25
C CYS A 207 -8.16 -2.48 24.38
N ARG A 208 -7.02 -2.71 23.71
CA ARG A 208 -5.89 -1.77 23.70
C ARG A 208 -6.28 -0.40 23.14
N ASN A 209 -7.09 -0.36 22.08
CA ASN A 209 -7.60 0.88 21.51
C ASN A 209 -8.57 1.63 22.44
N GLN A 210 -9.35 0.92 23.26
CA GLN A 210 -10.19 1.56 24.28
C GLN A 210 -9.33 2.21 25.38
N ASP A 211 -8.23 1.58 25.79
CA ASP A 211 -7.31 2.16 26.77
C ASP A 211 -6.54 3.35 26.21
N LEU A 212 -6.09 3.27 24.95
CA LEU A 212 -5.49 4.39 24.24
C LEU A 212 -6.40 5.63 24.25
N LYS A 213 -7.70 5.44 23.99
CA LYS A 213 -8.70 6.51 24.06
C LYS A 213 -8.80 7.12 25.45
N LYS A 214 -8.69 6.33 26.53
CA LYS A 214 -8.71 6.87 27.91
C LYS A 214 -7.48 7.72 28.22
N VAL A 215 -6.33 7.37 27.64
CA VAL A 215 -5.08 8.12 27.82
C VAL A 215 -5.14 9.46 27.10
N PHE A 216 -5.67 9.52 25.88
CA PHE A 216 -5.63 10.73 25.05
C PHE A 216 -6.93 11.54 24.97
N ASN A 217 -8.05 11.05 25.53
CA ASN A 217 -9.26 11.84 25.75
C ASN A 217 -9.16 12.76 26.98
#